data_AF-A0A7Z0EJW1-F1
#
_entry.id   AF-A0A7Z0EJW1-F1
#
_cell.length_a   1.000
_cell.length_b   1.000
_cell.length_c   1.000
_cell.angle_alpha   90.00
_cell.angle_beta   90.00
_cell.angle_gamma   90.00
#
_symmetry.space_group_name_H-M   'P 1'
#
loop_
_entity.id
_entity.type
_entity.pdbx_description
1 polymer ?
#
loop_
_entity_poly.entity_id
_entity_poly.type
_entity_poly.pdbx_seq_one_letter_code
_entity_poly.pdbx_strand_id
1 'polypeptide(L)'
;MNPGRDDRGTRPPRLLNFYAWDTDGVRDDVRDLVVESLADPEHGVLILDDTGFLKKGTKSAGVARQYSGTAGRIENCQIGVFLA
;
A
#
# COMPACT_ATOMS: atom_id res chain seq x y z
N MET A 1 -38.15 -10.87 15.18
CA MET A 1 -37.25 -10.00 14.37
C MET A 1 -36.60 -9.03 15.35
N ASN A 2 -35.30 -8.99 15.56
CA ASN A 2 -34.16 -9.23 14.68
C ASN A 2 -33.09 -10.03 15.45
N PRO A 3 -32.66 -11.23 14.99
CA PRO A 3 -31.74 -12.06 15.74
C PRO A 3 -30.30 -11.51 15.64
N GLY A 4 -29.55 -11.71 16.73
CA GLY A 4 -28.10 -11.59 16.90
C GLY A 4 -27.30 -10.97 15.76
N ARG A 5 -26.82 -9.76 15.99
CA ARG A 5 -25.69 -9.19 15.25
C ARG A 5 -24.49 -10.12 15.46
N ASP A 6 -24.17 -10.89 14.43
CA ASP A 6 -22.99 -11.73 14.35
C ASP A 6 -21.73 -10.89 14.58
N ASP A 7 -21.18 -11.02 15.78
CA ASP A 7 -19.95 -10.42 16.28
C ASP A 7 -18.71 -11.23 15.92
N ARG A 8 -18.81 -12.15 14.95
CA ARG A 8 -17.66 -12.73 14.23
C ARG A 8 -17.02 -11.69 13.30
N GLY A 9 -16.67 -10.53 13.85
CA GLY A 9 -15.83 -9.53 13.21
C GLY A 9 -14.62 -10.22 12.60
N THR A 10 -14.43 -10.01 11.30
CA THR A 10 -13.42 -10.66 10.47
C THR A 10 -12.10 -10.71 11.22
N ARG A 11 -11.63 -11.92 11.59
CA ARG A 11 -10.34 -12.03 12.27
C ARG A 11 -9.28 -11.46 11.32
N PRO A 12 -8.47 -10.49 11.77
CA PRO A 12 -7.45 -9.92 10.92
C PRO A 12 -6.53 -11.04 10.43
N PRO A 13 -6.15 -11.05 9.14
CA PRO A 13 -5.22 -12.05 8.62
C PRO A 13 -3.97 -12.06 9.49
N ARG A 14 -3.64 -13.27 10.00
CA ARG A 14 -2.61 -13.47 11.03
C ARG A 14 -1.25 -12.98 10.58
N LEU A 15 -0.94 -13.22 9.30
CA LEU A 15 0.27 -12.77 8.64
C LEU A 15 0.44 -11.25 8.77
N LEU A 16 -0.59 -10.46 8.42
CA LEU A 16 -0.50 -9.00 8.37
C LEU A 16 -0.62 -8.29 9.72
N ASN A 17 -1.16 -8.93 10.75
CA ASN A 17 -1.50 -8.24 12.01
C ASN A 17 -0.81 -8.81 13.26
N PHE A 18 -0.24 -10.01 13.20
CA PHE A 18 0.26 -10.70 14.39
C PHE A 18 1.73 -11.12 14.32
N TYR A 19 2.40 -10.95 13.17
CA TYR A 19 3.83 -11.18 13.04
C TYR A 19 4.56 -9.84 12.94
N ALA A 20 5.74 -9.76 13.58
CA ALA A 20 6.67 -8.66 13.35
C ALA A 20 7.38 -8.89 12.02
N TRP A 21 7.24 -7.95 11.10
CA TRP A 21 7.88 -8.03 9.79
C TRP A 21 9.09 -7.12 9.80
N ASP A 22 10.20 -7.63 9.27
CA ASP A 22 11.24 -6.77 8.76
C ASP A 22 10.70 -6.08 7.51
N THR A 23 10.27 -4.84 7.67
CA THR A 23 9.64 -4.08 6.58
C THR A 23 10.65 -3.78 5.48
N ASP A 24 11.91 -3.55 5.85
CA ASP A 24 12.98 -3.28 4.91
C ASP A 24 13.38 -4.57 4.18
N GLY A 25 13.54 -5.67 4.92
CA GLY A 25 13.83 -6.99 4.34
C GLY A 25 12.76 -7.45 3.35
N VAL A 26 11.48 -7.36 3.70
CA VAL A 26 10.38 -7.74 2.79
C VAL A 26 10.32 -6.84 1.56
N ARG A 27 10.60 -5.54 1.69
CA ARG A 27 10.70 -4.63 0.54
C ARG A 27 11.83 -5.06 -0.39
N ASP A 28 12.99 -5.36 0.18
CA ASP A 28 14.19 -5.70 -0.59
C ASP A 28 14.00 -7.04 -1.32
N ASP A 29 13.41 -8.05 -0.66
CA ASP A 29 13.06 -9.33 -1.29
C ASP A 29 12.11 -9.16 -2.49
N VAL A 30 11.07 -8.33 -2.34
CA VAL A 30 10.12 -8.05 -3.43
C VAL A 30 10.80 -7.30 -4.57
N ARG A 31 11.68 -6.35 -4.25
CA ARG A 31 12.43 -5.60 -5.26
C ARG A 31 13.34 -6.53 -6.06
N ASP A 32 14.06 -7.42 -5.39
CA ASP A 32 14.98 -8.35 -6.06
C ASP A 32 14.22 -9.28 -7.02
N LEU A 33 13.05 -9.80 -6.60
CA LEU A 33 12.18 -10.59 -7.47
C LEU A 33 11.72 -9.80 -8.72
N VAL A 34 11.32 -8.54 -8.55
CA VAL A 34 10.88 -7.68 -9.66
C VAL A 34 12.03 -7.42 -10.63
N VAL A 35 13.23 -7.11 -10.12
CA VAL A 35 14.42 -6.90 -10.94
C VAL A 35 14.79 -8.18 -11.70
N GLU A 36 14.82 -9.33 -11.02
CA GLU A 36 15.08 -10.63 -11.65
C GLU A 36 14.07 -10.94 -12.76
N SER A 37 12.81 -10.60 -12.55
CA SER A 37 11.73 -10.96 -13.47
C SER A 37 11.57 -10.01 -14.66
N LEU A 38 11.87 -8.72 -14.48
CA LEU A 38 11.48 -7.66 -15.44
C LEU A 38 12.64 -6.77 -15.91
N ALA A 39 13.82 -6.82 -15.27
CA ALA A 39 14.90 -5.91 -15.65
C ALA A 39 15.48 -6.25 -17.04
N ASP A 40 15.55 -5.23 -17.88
CA ASP A 40 16.27 -5.26 -19.15
C ASP A 40 17.25 -4.08 -19.17
N PRO A 41 18.56 -4.32 -19.01
CA PRO A 41 19.56 -3.26 -19.00
C PRO A 41 19.70 -2.50 -20.33
N GLU A 42 19.31 -3.10 -21.46
CA GLU A 42 19.48 -2.52 -22.78
C GLU A 42 18.23 -1.78 -23.27
N HIS A 43 17.04 -2.25 -22.88
CA HIS A 43 15.77 -1.73 -23.40
C HIS A 43 14.73 -1.38 -22.33
N GLY A 44 14.99 -1.71 -21.06
CA GLY A 44 14.07 -1.45 -19.96
C GLY A 44 13.91 0.05 -19.68
N VAL A 45 12.70 0.45 -19.33
CA VAL A 45 12.39 1.80 -18.85
C VAL A 45 11.78 1.68 -17.46
N LEU A 46 12.36 2.36 -16.48
CA LEU A 46 11.79 2.45 -15.15
C LEU A 46 10.88 3.67 -15.07
N ILE A 47 9.60 3.44 -14.77
CA ILE A 47 8.62 4.48 -14.55
C ILE A 47 8.42 4.68 -13.04
N LEU A 48 8.47 5.93 -12.59
CA LEU A 48 8.13 6.32 -11.23
C LEU A 48 6.88 7.19 -11.28
N ASP A 49 5.85 6.78 -10.55
CA ASP A 49 4.59 7.53 -10.47
C ASP A 49 4.04 7.51 -9.04
N ASP A 50 3.51 8.65 -8.59
CA ASP A 50 2.79 8.77 -7.33
C ASP A 50 1.28 8.67 -7.56
N THR A 51 0.62 7.78 -6.82
CA THR A 51 -0.84 7.65 -6.84
C THR A 51 -1.41 7.96 -5.47
N GLY A 52 -2.37 8.89 -5.45
CA GLY A 52 -3.06 9.28 -4.23
C GLY A 52 -4.35 8.51 -4.00
N PHE A 53 -4.52 7.96 -2.81
CA PHE A 53 -5.70 7.22 -2.36
C PHE A 53 -6.43 8.03 -1.29
N LEU A 54 -7.57 8.63 -1.62
CA LEU A 54 -8.36 9.42 -0.66
C LEU A 54 -8.85 8.55 0.52
N LYS A 55 -8.79 9.11 1.73
CA LYS A 55 -9.18 8.42 2.97
C LYS A 55 -10.14 9.28 3.79
N LYS A 56 -11.09 8.63 4.46
CA LYS A 56 -12.06 9.29 5.36
C LYS A 56 -11.65 9.29 6.84
N GLY A 57 -10.52 8.69 7.20
CA GLY A 57 -10.05 8.60 8.59
C GLY A 57 -8.53 8.46 8.69
N THR A 58 -8.04 8.24 9.91
CA THR A 58 -6.60 8.33 10.25
C THR A 58 -5.96 6.98 10.60
N LYS A 59 -6.69 5.88 10.50
CA LYS A 59 -6.23 4.56 10.97
C LYS A 59 -5.37 3.80 9.96
N SER A 60 -5.35 4.20 8.70
CA SER A 60 -4.49 3.56 7.69
C SER A 60 -3.06 4.06 7.83
N ALA A 61 -2.08 3.19 7.63
CA ALA A 61 -0.67 3.59 7.55
C ALA A 61 -0.46 4.63 6.43
N GLY A 62 0.40 5.62 6.69
CA GLY A 62 0.77 6.64 5.72
C GLY A 62 -0.35 7.64 5.34
N VAL A 63 -1.51 7.61 6.01
CA VAL A 63 -2.57 8.59 5.78
C VAL A 63 -2.22 9.92 6.45
N ALA A 64 -2.28 11.01 5.67
CA ALA A 64 -2.13 12.37 6.16
C ALA A 64 -2.73 13.36 5.16
N ARG A 65 -2.75 14.66 5.50
CA ARG A 65 -3.05 15.71 4.52
C ARG A 65 -1.83 15.92 3.62
N GLN A 66 -1.93 15.46 2.38
CA GLN A 66 -0.85 15.47 1.39
C GLN A 66 -1.42 15.85 0.02
N TYR A 67 -0.59 16.33 -0.89
CA TYR A 67 -1.03 16.56 -2.27
C TYR A 67 -1.28 15.22 -2.95
N SER A 68 -2.49 15.03 -3.47
CA SER A 68 -2.82 13.88 -4.31
C SER A 68 -2.87 14.34 -5.76
N GLY A 69 -1.97 13.81 -6.60
CA GLY A 69 -1.99 14.06 -8.04
C GLY A 69 -3.35 13.75 -8.65
N THR A 70 -3.94 12.61 -8.30
CA THR A 70 -5.27 12.18 -8.75
C THR A 70 -6.40 13.14 -8.34
N ALA A 71 -6.34 13.72 -7.13
CA ALA A 71 -7.35 14.66 -6.66
C ALA A 71 -7.07 16.12 -7.04
N GLY A 72 -5.86 16.42 -7.54
CA GLY A 72 -5.38 17.75 -7.91
C GLY A 72 -5.24 18.73 -6.75
N ARG A 73 -5.23 18.25 -5.50
CA ARG A 73 -5.25 19.11 -4.29
C ARG A 73 -4.66 18.41 -3.08
N ILE A 74 -4.39 19.20 -2.04
CA ILE A 74 -4.06 18.69 -0.71
C ILE A 74 -5.33 18.17 -0.04
N GLU A 75 -5.35 16.89 0.30
CA GLU A 75 -6.47 16.23 0.96
C GLU A 75 -5.99 15.13 1.90
N ASN A 76 -6.85 14.67 2.81
CA ASN A 76 -6.58 13.48 3.61
C ASN A 76 -6.48 12.23 2.70
N CYS A 77 -5.26 11.78 2.46
CA CYS A 77 -4.98 10.68 1.56
C CYS A 77 -3.75 9.90 2.00
N GLN A 78 -3.60 8.71 1.43
CA GLN A 78 -2.38 7.93 1.46
C GLN A 78 -1.75 8.04 0.07
N ILE A 79 -0.45 8.30 -0.01
CA ILE A 79 0.28 8.33 -1.29
C ILE A 79 1.09 7.03 -1.40
N GLY A 80 0.93 6.33 -2.51
CA GLY A 80 1.81 5.22 -2.89
C GLY A 80 2.70 5.66 -4.05
N VAL A 81 3.99 5.34 -3.97
CA VAL A 81 4.93 5.49 -5.09
C VAL A 81 5.10 4.12 -5.73
N PHE A 82 4.90 4.05 -7.04
CA PHE A 82 4.91 2.80 -7.80
C PHE A 82 6.07 2.80 -8.80
N LEU A 83 6.60 1.60 -9.01
CA LEU A 83 7.63 1.31 -10.00
C LEU A 83 7.03 0.36 -11.03
N ALA A 84 7.25 0.65 -12.31
CA ALA A 84 6.83 -0.19 -13.45
C ALA A 84 7.94 -0.23 -14.51
#